data_AF-A0A522N907-F1
#
_entry.id   AF-A0A522N907-F1
#
_cell.length_a   1.000
_cell.length_b   1.000
_cell.length_c   1.000
_cell.angle_alpha   90.00
_cell.angle_beta   90.00
_cell.angle_gamma   90.00
#
_symmetry.space_group_name_H-M   'P 1'
#
loop_
_entity.id
_entity.type
_entity.pdbx_description
1 polymer ?
#
loop_
_entity_poly.entity_id
_entity_poly.type
_entity_poly.pdbx_seq_one_letter_code
_entity_poly.pdbx_strand_id
1 'polypeptide(L)'
;MQRRHFLAHLSQTLATLGLLPAASSAHPLPGTTKRLHLQDCRIAGSQYYDAHAVLPQLHPGDPLQLRRQHNNPHDDRAIAVLWRERKLGYLPRLDNTVAASLLDRAHELHAEVIGIDDLQEGWEPVRLRVWIHYRNGASSRPTTSAKNPADLRQAMSAHGKAALGSNRSTYT
;
A
#
# COMPACT_ATOMS: atom_id res chain seq x y z
N MET A 1 -59.20 61.53 14.22
CA MET A 1 -58.08 62.23 13.54
C MET A 1 -57.70 61.44 12.29
N GLN A 2 -57.61 62.13 11.14
CA GLN A 2 -57.00 61.77 9.85
C GLN A 2 -57.18 60.32 9.32
N ARG A 3 -58.17 59.98 8.46
CA ARG A 3 -58.35 60.31 7.02
C ARG A 3 -57.10 60.08 6.15
N ARG A 4 -57.08 59.00 5.34
CA ARG A 4 -57.25 59.04 3.86
C ARG A 4 -56.97 57.67 3.22
N HIS A 5 -57.86 57.35 2.29
CA HIS A 5 -57.82 56.26 1.30
C HIS A 5 -56.51 56.22 0.49
N PHE A 6 -56.11 55.03 0.04
CA PHE A 6 -55.88 54.81 -1.40
C PHE A 6 -55.87 53.30 -1.73
N LEU A 7 -56.76 52.90 -2.63
CA LEU A 7 -56.78 51.60 -3.31
C LEU A 7 -55.96 51.69 -4.60
N ALA A 8 -55.53 50.51 -5.06
CA ALA A 8 -55.05 50.19 -6.42
C ALA A 8 -53.56 50.52 -6.69
N HIS A 9 -52.74 49.69 -7.34
CA HIS A 9 -52.97 48.73 -8.42
C HIS A 9 -51.91 47.60 -8.41
N LEU A 10 -52.29 46.43 -8.97
CA LEU A 10 -51.57 45.68 -10.04
C LEU A 10 -50.03 45.59 -9.92
N SER A 11 -49.39 44.42 -9.89
CA SER A 11 -49.32 43.52 -11.05
C SER A 11 -48.60 42.22 -10.68
N GLN A 12 -49.12 41.11 -11.20
CA GLN A 12 -48.50 39.79 -11.18
C GLN A 12 -47.17 39.82 -11.93
N THR A 13 -46.14 39.22 -11.37
CA THR A 13 -45.02 38.69 -12.16
C THR A 13 -44.67 37.29 -11.66
N LEU A 14 -44.97 36.30 -12.50
CA LEU A 14 -44.46 34.93 -12.44
C LEU A 14 -42.94 34.94 -12.23
N ALA A 15 -42.47 34.37 -11.12
CA ALA A 15 -41.09 33.95 -10.98
C ALA A 15 -41.09 32.41 -10.87
N THR A 16 -41.03 31.76 -12.03
CA THR A 16 -40.69 30.35 -12.16
C THR A 16 -39.27 30.15 -11.63
N LEU A 17 -39.13 29.78 -10.36
CA LEU A 17 -37.84 29.47 -9.76
C LEU A 17 -37.42 28.08 -10.26
N GLY A 18 -36.43 28.06 -11.16
CA GLY A 18 -35.89 26.87 -11.78
C GLY A 18 -35.39 25.86 -10.73
N LEU A 19 -35.99 24.68 -10.76
CA LEU A 19 -35.52 23.53 -10.00
C LEU A 19 -34.27 22.97 -10.70
N LEU A 20 -33.09 23.41 -10.28
CA LEU A 20 -31.82 22.81 -10.71
C LEU A 20 -31.79 21.36 -10.20
N PRO A 21 -31.60 20.35 -11.06
CA PRO A 21 -31.35 19.00 -10.60
C PRO A 21 -29.98 19.01 -9.90
N ALA A 22 -29.97 18.77 -8.59
CA ALA A 22 -28.75 18.50 -7.86
C ALA A 22 -28.09 17.28 -8.52
N ALA A 23 -27.01 17.50 -9.25
CA ALA A 23 -26.16 16.43 -9.72
C ALA A 23 -25.65 15.68 -8.48
N SER A 24 -26.21 14.49 -8.22
CA SER A 24 -25.66 13.54 -7.25
C SER A 24 -24.22 13.26 -7.64
N SER A 25 -23.28 13.92 -6.97
CA SER A 25 -21.90 13.49 -6.93
C SER A 25 -21.91 12.06 -6.36
N ALA A 26 -21.79 11.07 -7.24
CA ALA A 26 -21.58 9.69 -6.84
C ALA A 26 -20.33 9.65 -5.97
N HIS A 27 -20.52 9.57 -4.66
CA HIS A 27 -19.42 9.40 -3.72
C HIS A 27 -18.73 8.09 -4.11
N PRO A 28 -17.44 8.09 -4.49
CA PRO A 28 -16.75 6.84 -4.80
C PRO A 28 -16.87 5.94 -3.58
N LEU A 29 -17.47 4.76 -3.75
CA LEU A 29 -17.65 3.81 -2.66
C LEU A 29 -16.31 3.64 -1.93
N PRO A 30 -16.28 3.67 -0.59
CA PRO A 30 -15.06 3.43 0.16
C PRO A 30 -14.46 2.11 -0.30
N GLY A 31 -13.31 2.17 -0.98
CA GLY A 31 -12.60 0.98 -1.44
C GLY A 31 -12.38 0.01 -0.28
N THR A 32 -12.54 -1.29 -0.52
CA THR A 32 -12.40 -2.29 0.53
C THR A 32 -10.94 -2.42 0.95
N THR A 33 -10.66 -2.26 2.23
CA THR A 33 -9.33 -2.51 2.79
C THR A 33 -9.12 -4.02 2.88
N LYS A 34 -8.10 -4.53 2.19
CA LYS A 34 -7.70 -5.94 2.21
C LYS A 34 -6.38 -6.10 2.95
N ARG A 35 -6.16 -7.29 3.51
CA ARG A 35 -4.88 -7.69 4.13
C ARG A 35 -4.01 -8.36 3.08
N LEU A 36 -2.78 -7.89 2.92
CA LEU A 36 -1.74 -8.58 2.15
C LEU A 36 -0.71 -9.16 3.12
N HIS A 37 -0.67 -10.48 3.21
CA HIS A 37 0.34 -11.20 3.97
C HIS A 37 1.72 -11.03 3.32
N LEU A 38 2.74 -10.71 4.12
CA LEU A 38 4.10 -10.53 3.62
C LEU A 38 4.99 -11.72 3.97
N GLN A 39 5.04 -12.12 5.25
CA GLN A 39 5.90 -13.21 5.71
C GLN A 39 5.47 -13.75 7.08
N ASP A 40 5.79 -15.02 7.30
CA ASP A 40 5.82 -15.67 8.61
C ASP A 40 7.27 -16.05 8.91
N CYS A 41 7.77 -15.74 10.11
CA CYS A 41 9.16 -16.01 10.49
C CYS A 41 9.32 -16.13 12.02
N ARG A 42 10.50 -16.55 12.48
CA ARG A 42 10.89 -16.49 13.90
C ARG A 42 11.53 -15.14 14.23
N ILE A 43 11.41 -14.69 15.48
CA ILE A 43 12.13 -13.50 15.96
C ILE A 43 13.61 -13.83 16.13
N ALA A 44 14.44 -13.16 15.34
CA ALA A 44 15.88 -13.36 15.36
C ALA A 44 16.54 -12.72 16.59
N GLY A 45 17.51 -13.44 17.17
CA GLY A 45 18.32 -12.95 18.28
C GLY A 45 17.54 -12.79 19.60
N SER A 46 16.46 -13.55 19.76
CA SER A 46 15.57 -13.52 20.94
C SER A 46 16.32 -13.66 22.28
N GLN A 47 17.39 -14.44 22.31
CA GLN A 47 18.25 -14.68 23.48
C GLN A 47 18.99 -13.45 24.03
N TYR A 48 19.16 -12.39 23.22
CA TYR A 48 19.88 -11.19 23.64
C TYR A 48 18.97 -10.08 24.20
N TYR A 49 17.66 -10.34 24.25
CA TYR A 49 16.65 -9.34 24.60
C TYR A 49 15.59 -9.91 25.54
N ASP A 50 14.49 -9.19 25.70
CA ASP A 50 13.47 -9.47 26.71
C ASP A 50 12.58 -10.68 26.37
N ALA A 51 12.75 -11.32 25.21
CA ALA A 51 11.87 -12.39 24.74
C ALA A 51 11.68 -13.47 25.82
N HIS A 52 12.76 -14.03 26.35
CA HIS A 52 12.70 -15.09 27.37
C HIS A 52 12.00 -14.65 28.66
N ALA A 53 12.15 -13.39 29.05
CA ALA A 53 11.54 -12.84 30.26
C ALA A 53 10.03 -12.63 30.11
N VAL A 54 9.56 -12.36 28.88
CA VAL A 54 8.14 -12.07 28.61
C VAL A 54 7.38 -13.25 28.02
N LEU A 55 8.05 -14.33 27.62
CA LEU A 55 7.44 -15.55 27.07
C LEU A 55 6.22 -16.04 27.86
N PRO A 56 6.23 -16.13 29.21
CA PRO A 56 5.06 -16.61 29.97
C PRO A 56 3.83 -15.71 29.85
N GLN A 57 3.99 -14.48 29.36
CA GLN A 57 2.92 -13.49 29.22
C GLN A 57 2.50 -13.29 27.76
N LEU A 58 3.28 -13.83 26.83
CA LEU A 58 3.06 -13.66 25.40
C LEU A 58 2.06 -14.73 24.92
N HIS A 59 1.16 -14.35 24.04
CA HIS A 59 0.15 -15.26 23.49
C HIS A 59 0.03 -15.10 21.96
N PRO A 60 -0.32 -16.17 21.22
CA PRO A 60 -0.70 -16.02 19.82
C PRO A 60 -1.85 -15.01 19.64
N GLY A 61 -1.73 -14.15 18.64
CA GLY A 61 -2.61 -13.00 18.39
C GLY A 61 -2.15 -11.71 19.06
N ASP A 62 -1.13 -11.75 19.94
CA ASP A 62 -0.61 -10.52 20.54
C ASP A 62 0.00 -9.60 19.48
N PRO A 63 -0.36 -8.31 19.47
CA PRO A 63 0.17 -7.36 18.51
C PRO A 63 1.64 -7.06 18.80
N LEU A 64 2.43 -6.99 17.74
CA LEU A 64 3.85 -6.64 17.76
C LEU A 64 4.07 -5.31 17.03
N GLN A 65 4.95 -4.50 17.58
CA GLN A 65 5.40 -3.27 16.94
C GLN A 65 6.70 -3.53 16.16
N LEU A 66 6.77 -3.00 14.95
CA LEU A 66 7.97 -3.06 14.10
C LEU A 66 8.61 -1.67 14.03
N ARG A 67 9.87 -1.56 14.48
CA ARG A 67 10.60 -0.28 14.51
C ARG A 67 11.87 -0.34 13.67
N ARG A 68 11.98 0.50 12.64
CA ARG A 68 13.22 0.64 11.87
C ARG A 68 14.37 1.13 12.75
N GLN A 69 15.56 0.60 12.48
CA GLN A 69 16.82 1.04 13.08
C GLN A 69 17.88 1.22 11.99
N HIS A 70 17.82 2.32 11.23
CA HIS A 70 18.73 2.61 10.12
C HIS A 70 20.21 2.69 10.54
N ASN A 71 20.47 3.12 11.77
CA ASN A 71 21.83 3.31 12.30
C ASN A 71 22.34 2.07 13.05
N ASN A 72 21.77 0.89 12.79
CA ASN A 72 22.26 -0.34 13.41
C ASN A 72 23.62 -0.72 12.78
N PRO A 73 24.68 -0.93 13.58
CA PRO A 73 26.03 -1.16 13.06
C PRO A 73 26.19 -2.48 12.31
N HIS A 74 25.27 -3.44 12.49
CA HIS A 74 25.35 -4.77 11.89
C HIS A 74 24.52 -4.90 10.61
N ASP A 75 23.42 -4.15 10.49
CA ASP A 75 22.46 -4.25 9.40
C ASP A 75 21.65 -2.96 9.23
N ASP A 76 21.82 -2.29 8.08
CA ASP A 76 21.12 -1.06 7.71
C ASP A 76 19.59 -1.26 7.53
N ARG A 77 19.16 -2.50 7.30
CA ARG A 77 17.76 -2.92 7.16
C ARG A 77 17.16 -3.41 8.47
N ALA A 78 17.86 -3.27 9.59
CA ALA A 78 17.37 -3.76 10.88
C ALA A 78 15.99 -3.20 11.23
N ILE A 79 15.11 -4.11 11.68
CA ILE A 79 13.78 -3.83 12.19
C ILE A 79 13.67 -4.54 13.54
N ALA A 80 13.60 -3.75 14.61
CA ALA A 80 13.36 -4.27 15.94
C ALA A 80 11.89 -4.70 16.08
N VAL A 81 11.67 -5.84 16.71
CA VAL A 81 10.34 -6.37 17.04
C VAL A 81 10.11 -6.11 18.53
N LEU A 82 9.03 -5.41 18.86
CA LEU A 82 8.69 -5.05 20.24
C LEU A 82 7.29 -5.56 20.61
N TRP A 83 7.12 -5.93 21.87
CA TRP A 83 5.83 -6.21 22.50
C TRP A 83 5.70 -5.35 23.75
N ARG A 84 4.71 -4.45 23.80
CA ARG A 84 4.51 -3.50 24.92
C ARG A 84 5.81 -2.77 25.32
N GLU A 85 6.50 -2.18 24.34
CA GLU A 85 7.83 -1.53 24.50
C GLU A 85 9.00 -2.45 24.86
N ARG A 86 8.76 -3.74 25.16
CA ARG A 86 9.81 -4.74 25.40
C ARG A 86 10.35 -5.23 24.08
N LYS A 87 11.66 -5.09 23.86
CA LYS A 87 12.29 -5.57 22.64
C LYS A 87 12.41 -7.08 22.71
N LEU A 88 11.80 -7.78 21.77
CA LEU A 88 11.89 -9.24 21.67
C LEU A 88 13.09 -9.66 20.82
N GLY A 89 13.44 -8.86 19.81
CA GLY A 89 14.55 -9.17 18.91
C GLY A 89 14.43 -8.38 17.62
N TYR A 90 14.72 -9.04 16.50
CA TYR A 90 14.64 -8.46 15.16
C TYR A 90 13.89 -9.35 14.17
N LEU A 91 13.45 -8.76 13.07
CA LEU A 91 13.15 -9.55 11.87
C LEU A 91 14.45 -10.18 11.34
N PRO A 92 14.43 -11.45 10.90
CA PRO A 92 15.59 -12.10 10.30
C PRO A 92 16.17 -11.30 9.14
N ARG A 93 17.51 -11.22 9.09
CA ARG A 93 18.23 -10.44 8.07
C ARG A 93 17.92 -10.87 6.63
N LEU A 94 17.66 -12.16 6.42
CA LEU A 94 17.34 -12.70 5.09
C LEU A 94 15.98 -12.19 4.56
N ASP A 95 15.04 -11.90 5.46
CA ASP A 95 13.65 -11.58 5.09
C ASP A 95 13.30 -10.10 5.32
N ASN A 96 14.14 -9.33 6.01
CA ASN A 96 13.81 -7.96 6.41
C ASN A 96 13.75 -6.95 5.24
N THR A 97 14.22 -7.30 4.04
CA THR A 97 14.38 -6.35 2.92
C THR A 97 13.06 -5.72 2.48
N VAL A 98 12.02 -6.53 2.33
CA VAL A 98 10.70 -6.03 1.89
C VAL A 98 10.06 -5.16 2.98
N ALA A 99 10.06 -5.64 4.21
CA ALA A 99 9.51 -4.90 5.36
C ALA A 99 10.26 -3.57 5.57
N ALA A 100 11.59 -3.56 5.42
CA ALA A 100 12.40 -2.35 5.58
C ALA A 100 12.06 -1.30 4.54
N SER A 101 11.98 -1.71 3.27
CA SER A 101 11.61 -0.80 2.18
C SER A 101 10.20 -0.22 2.34
N LEU A 102 9.26 -1.00 2.86
CA LEU A 102 7.90 -0.54 3.13
C LEU A 102 7.86 0.48 4.27
N LEU A 103 8.54 0.22 5.39
CA LEU A 103 8.66 1.18 6.50
C LEU A 103 9.37 2.47 6.07
N ASP A 104 10.42 2.37 5.24
CA ASP A 104 11.15 3.53 4.72
C ASP A 104 10.27 4.42 3.83
N ARG A 105 9.25 3.82 3.21
CA ARG A 105 8.22 4.52 2.42
C ARG A 105 6.99 4.90 3.25
N ALA A 106 7.09 4.87 4.57
CA ALA A 106 6.01 5.18 5.52
C ALA A 106 4.74 4.34 5.33
N HIS A 107 4.87 3.09 4.85
CA HIS A 107 3.74 2.15 4.87
C HIS A 107 3.52 1.65 6.29
N GLU A 108 2.25 1.54 6.68
CA GLU A 108 1.87 0.92 7.94
C GLU A 108 1.97 -0.60 7.82
N LEU A 109 2.87 -1.17 8.62
CA LEU A 109 3.04 -2.61 8.77
C LEU A 109 2.48 -3.06 10.09
N HIS A 110 1.84 -4.22 10.05
CA HIS A 110 1.28 -4.86 11.21
C HIS A 110 1.98 -6.19 11.43
N ALA A 111 2.16 -6.55 12.69
CA ALA A 111 2.67 -7.85 13.06
C ALA A 111 1.93 -8.41 14.29
N GLU A 112 1.87 -9.73 14.36
CA GLU A 112 1.32 -10.45 15.51
C GLU A 112 2.13 -11.71 15.79
N VAL A 113 2.06 -12.18 17.03
CA VAL A 113 2.57 -13.50 17.40
C VAL A 113 1.65 -14.56 16.79
N ILE A 114 2.21 -15.54 16.10
CA ILE A 114 1.44 -16.67 15.55
C ILE A 114 1.70 -17.99 16.25
N GLY A 115 2.77 -18.04 17.06
CA GLY A 115 3.14 -19.23 17.80
C GLY A 115 4.28 -18.95 18.76
N ILE A 116 4.29 -19.74 19.83
CA ILE A 116 5.33 -19.73 20.84
C ILE A 116 5.71 -21.18 21.03
N ASP A 117 6.96 -21.50 20.70
CA ASP A 117 7.51 -22.84 20.85
C ASP A 117 8.23 -22.93 22.20
N ASP A 118 8.40 -24.14 22.71
CA ASP A 118 9.14 -24.36 23.95
C ASP A 118 10.62 -23.94 23.76
N LEU A 119 11.20 -23.32 24.79
CA LEU A 119 12.61 -23.00 24.84
C LEU A 119 13.53 -24.21 24.72
N GLN A 120 13.03 -25.40 25.10
CA GLN A 120 13.76 -26.65 24.90
C GLN A 120 13.79 -27.09 23.44
N GLU A 121 12.79 -26.70 22.65
CA GLU A 121 12.63 -27.09 21.24
C GLU A 121 13.33 -26.12 20.27
N GLY A 122 13.61 -24.88 20.70
CA GLY A 122 14.26 -23.89 19.84
C GLY A 122 14.80 -22.66 20.56
N TRP A 123 15.86 -22.09 19.98
CA TRP A 123 16.56 -20.90 20.50
C TRP A 123 15.82 -19.59 20.13
N GLU A 124 14.88 -19.67 19.20
CA GLU A 124 14.04 -18.56 18.75
C GLU A 124 12.57 -18.96 18.92
N PRO A 125 12.03 -18.89 20.14
CA PRO A 125 10.75 -19.49 20.50
C PRO A 125 9.55 -18.75 19.90
N VAL A 126 9.68 -17.47 19.57
CA VAL A 126 8.56 -16.65 19.11
C VAL A 126 8.47 -16.65 17.59
N ARG A 127 7.34 -17.09 17.05
CA ARG A 127 6.97 -16.96 15.64
C ARG A 127 6.03 -15.76 15.46
N LEU A 128 6.25 -15.00 14.40
CA LEU A 128 5.48 -13.82 14.06
C LEU A 128 5.00 -13.85 12.62
N ARG A 129 3.95 -13.08 12.35
CA ARG A 129 3.41 -12.80 11.03
C ARG A 129 3.46 -11.32 10.75
N VAL A 130 3.81 -10.94 9.52
CA VAL A 130 3.80 -9.54 9.06
C VAL A 130 2.82 -9.37 7.90
N TRP A 131 2.06 -8.28 7.90
CA TRP A 131 1.15 -7.92 6.81
C TRP A 131 1.02 -6.40 6.67
N ILE A 132 0.43 -5.99 5.54
CA ILE A 132 -0.03 -4.62 5.32
C ILE A 132 -1.52 -4.60 4.98
N HIS A 133 -2.14 -3.44 5.21
CA HIS A 133 -3.46 -3.14 4.68
C HIS A 133 -3.31 -2.37 3.37
N TYR A 134 -4.06 -2.75 2.35
CA TYR A 134 -4.11 -2.02 1.09
C TYR A 134 -5.56 -1.76 0.69
N ARG A 135 -5.81 -0.60 0.11
CA ARG A 135 -7.14 -0.25 -0.41
C ARG A 135 -7.30 -0.88 -1.79
N ASN A 136 -8.26 -1.79 -1.92
CA ASN A 136 -8.67 -2.31 -3.20
C ASN A 136 -9.72 -1.36 -3.79
N GLY A 137 -9.27 -0.35 -4.54
CA GLY A 137 -10.15 0.36 -5.46
C GLY A 137 -10.51 -0.59 -6.60
N ALA A 138 -11.78 -0.69 -6.99
CA ALA A 138 -12.16 -1.38 -8.21
C ALA A 138 -11.30 -0.82 -9.34
N SER A 139 -10.36 -1.64 -9.82
CA SER A 139 -9.53 -1.31 -10.97
C SER A 139 -10.48 -1.13 -12.14
N SER A 140 -10.90 0.11 -12.42
CA SER A 140 -11.20 0.51 -13.78
C SER A 140 -9.85 0.50 -14.50
N ARG A 141 -9.34 -0.69 -14.76
CA ARG A 141 -8.34 -0.90 -15.79
C ARG A 141 -8.97 -0.25 -17.02
N PRO A 142 -8.40 0.82 -17.61
CA PRO A 142 -8.62 0.99 -19.03
C PRO A 142 -8.08 -0.32 -19.60
N THR A 143 -8.97 -1.19 -20.04
CA THR A 143 -8.56 -2.19 -21.02
C THR A 143 -7.92 -1.35 -22.11
N THR A 144 -6.62 -1.52 -22.31
CA THR A 144 -5.94 -1.04 -23.49
C THR A 144 -6.67 -1.65 -24.67
N SER A 145 -7.70 -0.97 -25.17
CA SER A 145 -8.30 -1.16 -26.47
C SER A 145 -7.29 -0.59 -27.47
N ALA A 146 -6.17 -1.30 -27.61
CA ALA A 146 -5.23 -1.12 -28.68
C ALA A 146 -4.89 -2.51 -29.21
N LYS A 147 -5.86 -3.10 -29.90
CA LYS A 147 -5.58 -4.08 -30.95
C LYS A 147 -6.73 -4.10 -31.95
N ASN A 148 -6.87 -3.01 -32.71
CA ASN A 148 -7.36 -3.15 -34.07
C ASN A 148 -6.18 -3.69 -34.91
N PRO A 149 -6.24 -4.92 -35.44
CA PRO A 149 -5.14 -5.48 -36.25
C PRO A 149 -4.95 -4.78 -37.61
N ALA A 150 -5.74 -3.74 -37.93
CA ALA A 150 -5.66 -3.00 -39.19
C ALA A 150 -4.54 -1.94 -39.24
N ASP A 151 -4.16 -1.32 -38.11
CA ASP A 151 -3.20 -0.20 -38.12
C ASP A 151 -1.73 -0.63 -38.29
N LEU A 152 -1.42 -1.93 -38.11
CA LEU A 152 -0.05 -2.43 -38.25
C LEU A 152 0.44 -2.48 -39.72
N ARG A 153 -0.46 -2.28 -40.70
CA ARG A 153 -0.08 -2.25 -42.13
C ARG A 153 0.34 -0.88 -42.63
N GLN A 154 0.10 0.21 -41.90
CA GLN A 154 0.48 1.55 -42.33
C GLN A 154 1.86 2.01 -41.81
N ALA A 155 2.42 1.36 -40.79
CA ALA A 155 3.73 1.72 -40.25
C ALA A 155 4.93 1.11 -40.99
N MET A 156 4.74 0.12 -41.89
CA MET A 156 5.84 -0.60 -42.55
C MET A 156 6.00 -0.33 -44.06
N SER A 157 5.23 0.58 -44.66
CA SER A 157 5.27 0.84 -46.12
C SER A 157 6.11 2.07 -46.54
N ALA A 158 6.89 2.68 -45.65
CA ALA A 158 7.61 3.93 -45.97
C ALA A 158 9.15 3.86 -45.96
N HIS A 159 9.78 2.69 -45.85
CA HIS A 159 11.24 2.56 -46.00
C HIS A 159 11.61 1.35 -46.86
N GLY A 160 11.34 1.48 -48.15
CA GLY A 160 11.84 0.58 -49.19
C GLY A 160 12.79 1.30 -50.13
N LYS A 161 14.04 0.83 -50.13
CA LYS A 161 15.09 0.94 -51.18
C LYS A 161 16.05 2.15 -51.12
N ALA A 162 17.30 1.89 -50.76
CA ALA A 162 18.44 2.03 -51.67
C ALA A 162 19.76 1.45 -51.09
N ALA A 163 20.44 0.65 -51.93
CA ALA A 163 21.89 0.32 -51.98
C ALA A 163 22.53 -0.30 -50.72
N LEU A 164 22.85 -1.59 -50.64
CA LEU A 164 23.84 -2.35 -51.44
C LEU A 164 25.19 -1.63 -51.57
N GLY A 165 26.14 -1.97 -50.69
CA GLY A 165 27.50 -1.45 -50.72
C GLY A 165 28.41 -2.23 -49.77
N SER A 166 28.94 -3.34 -50.29
CA SER A 166 30.05 -4.12 -49.75
C SER A 166 31.21 -3.26 -49.24
N ASN A 167 31.77 -3.54 -48.04
CA ASN A 167 33.22 -3.50 -47.91
C ASN A 167 33.80 -4.42 -46.83
N ARG A 168 34.94 -4.99 -47.22
CA ARG A 168 35.82 -5.98 -46.59
C ARG A 168 36.86 -5.28 -45.69
N SER A 169 37.59 -6.10 -44.91
CA SER A 169 38.92 -5.83 -44.31
C SER A 169 38.94 -4.95 -43.04
N THR A 170 39.78 -5.18 -42.02
CA THR A 170 40.89 -6.11 -41.76
C THR A 170 41.18 -6.11 -40.26
N TYR A 171 41.80 -7.20 -39.79
CA TYR A 171 42.51 -7.32 -38.51
C TYR A 171 43.55 -6.22 -38.30
N THR A 172 43.71 -5.74 -37.06
CA THR A 172 45.00 -5.65 -36.36
C THR A 172 44.73 -5.70 -34.86
#